data_AF-A0A252DNY0-F1
#
_entry.id   AF-A0A252DNY0-F1
#
_cell.length_a   1.000
_cell.length_b   1.000
_cell.length_c   1.000
_cell.angle_alpha   90.00
_cell.angle_beta   90.00
_cell.angle_gamma   90.00
#
_symmetry.space_group_name_H-M   'P 1'
#
loop_
_entity.id
_entity.type
_entity.pdbx_description
1 polymer ?
#
loop_
_entity_poly.entity_id
_entity_poly.type
_entity_poly.pdbx_seq_one_letter_code
_entity_poly.pdbx_strand_id
1 'polypeptide(L)' 'MAYSDFNLEKVKQTFQINTIEAADIFANVSDLECSQLLKEILQYNVPIAIASNSEKARS' A
#
# COMPACT_ATOMS: atom_id res chain seq x y z
N MET A 1 -16.79 -17.42 -4.75
CA MET A 1 -15.83 -17.48 -5.87
C MET A 1 -14.58 -18.18 -5.37
N ALA A 2 -14.06 -19.16 -6.12
CA ALA A 2 -12.70 -19.64 -5.86
C ALA A 2 -11.70 -18.53 -6.23
N TYR A 3 -10.54 -18.50 -5.56
CA TYR A 3 -9.54 -17.46 -5.78
C TYR A 3 -9.02 -17.45 -7.24
N SER A 4 -8.97 -18.63 -7.88
CA SER A 4 -8.63 -18.81 -9.29
C SER A 4 -9.61 -18.16 -10.27
N ASP A 5 -10.86 -17.91 -9.85
CA ASP A 5 -11.93 -17.36 -10.68
C ASP A 5 -12.24 -15.90 -10.34
N PHE A 6 -11.41 -15.26 -9.51
CA PHE A 6 -11.60 -13.88 -9.11
C PHE A 6 -11.50 -12.95 -10.33
N ASN A 7 -12.54 -12.14 -10.53
CA ASN A 7 -12.54 -11.05 -11.49
C ASN A 7 -13.26 -9.86 -10.83
N LEU A 8 -12.59 -8.71 -10.80
CA LEU A 8 -13.11 -7.48 -10.23
C LEU A 8 -14.46 -7.06 -10.85
N GLU A 9 -14.64 -7.19 -12.16
CA GLU A 9 -15.90 -6.85 -12.84
C GLU A 9 -17.06 -7.71 -12.35
N LYS A 10 -16.84 -9.03 -12.24
CA LYS A 10 -17.85 -9.97 -11.73
C LYS A 10 -18.22 -9.65 -10.29
N VAL A 11 -17.25 -9.26 -9.47
CA VAL A 11 -17.48 -8.84 -8.08
C VAL A 11 -18.31 -7.55 -8.03
N LYS A 12 -17.96 -6.54 -8.84
CA LYS A 12 -18.74 -5.30 -8.93
C LYS A 12 -20.20 -5.56 -9.31
N GLN A 13 -20.44 -6.44 -10.29
CA GLN A 13 -21.79 -6.80 -10.73
C GLN A 13 -22.56 -7.62 -9.69
N THR A 14 -21.94 -8.67 -9.15
CA THR A 14 -22.60 -9.62 -8.23
C THR A 14 -23.01 -8.94 -6.92
N PHE A 15 -22.12 -8.08 -6.40
CA PHE A 15 -22.32 -7.40 -5.14
C PHE A 15 -22.83 -5.96 -5.29
N GLN A 16 -23.14 -5.53 -6.53
CA GLN A 16 -23.60 -4.17 -6.84
C GLN A 16 -22.68 -3.09 -6.25
N ILE A 17 -21.37 -3.30 -6.34
CA ILE A 17 -20.36 -2.41 -5.78
C ILE A 17 -20.06 -1.29 -6.76
N ASN A 18 -20.23 -0.05 -6.32
CA ASN A 18 -19.80 1.13 -7.04
C ASN A 18 -18.33 1.44 -6.70
N THR A 19 -17.53 1.75 -7.71
CA THR A 19 -16.16 2.24 -7.53
C THR A 19 -16.18 3.75 -7.57
N ILE A 20 -15.55 4.39 -6.59
CA ILE A 20 -15.35 5.84 -6.58
C ILE A 20 -13.93 6.09 -7.09
N GLU A 21 -13.83 6.57 -8.32
CA GLU A 21 -12.56 7.00 -8.92
C GLU A 21 -12.41 8.50 -8.66
N ALA A 22 -12.01 8.82 -7.42
CA ALA A 22 -11.69 10.18 -7.02
C ALA A 22 -10.16 10.35 -7.05
N ALA A 23 -9.69 11.36 -7.79
CA ALA A 23 -8.35 11.86 -7.61
C ALA A 23 -8.26 12.60 -6.27
N ASP A 24 -7.06 12.70 -5.70
CA ASP A 24 -6.78 13.58 -4.57
C ASP A 24 -7.64 13.30 -3.32
N ILE A 25 -8.04 12.04 -3.10
CA ILE A 25 -8.83 11.60 -1.92
C ILE A 25 -8.20 11.97 -0.57
N PHE A 26 -6.91 12.24 -0.54
CA PHE A 26 -6.16 12.65 0.64
C PHE A 26 -5.65 14.10 0.59
N ALA A 27 -6.01 14.91 -0.42
CA ALA A 27 -5.48 16.27 -0.57
C ALA A 27 -5.79 17.20 0.61
N ASN A 28 -6.85 16.92 1.36
CA ASN A 28 -7.21 17.68 2.56
C ASN A 28 -6.70 17.06 3.87
N VAL A 29 -5.94 15.96 3.80
CA VAL A 29 -5.35 15.34 4.98
C VAL A 29 -4.00 16.00 5.22
N SER A 30 -3.81 16.53 6.43
CA SER A 30 -2.54 17.09 6.86
C SER A 30 -1.48 16.00 6.97
N ASP A 31 -0.24 16.33 6.59
CA ASP A 31 0.90 15.44 6.80
C ASP A 31 1.03 15.05 8.28
N LEU A 32 1.29 13.76 8.50
CA LEU A 32 1.54 13.22 9.82
C LEU A 32 3.04 12.96 9.99
N GLU A 33 3.60 13.52 11.07
CA GLU A 33 4.98 13.24 11.43
C GLU A 33 5.17 11.76 11.78
N CYS A 34 6.21 11.17 11.20
CA CYS A 34 6.61 9.81 11.50
C CYS A 34 7.08 9.69 12.96
N SER A 35 6.68 8.63 13.65
CA SER A 35 7.06 8.40 15.05
C SER A 35 8.57 8.22 15.18
N GLN A 36 9.12 8.65 16.32
CA GLN A 36 10.56 8.56 16.58
C GLN A 36 11.06 7.11 16.46
N LEU A 37 10.32 6.15 17.03
CA LEU A 37 10.62 4.73 16.94
C LEU A 37 10.70 4.25 15.49
N LEU A 38 9.75 4.64 14.64
CA LEU A 38 9.74 4.24 13.24
C LEU A 38 10.92 4.88 12.47
N LYS A 39 11.24 6.15 12.74
CA LYS A 39 12.42 6.83 12.17
C LYS A 39 13.71 6.06 12.49
N GLU A 40 13.90 5.66 13.74
CA GLU A 40 15.08 4.91 14.19
C GLU A 40 15.18 3.53 13.54
N ILE A 41 14.07 2.78 13.50
CA ILE A 41 14.00 1.46 12.85
C ILE A 41 14.38 1.58 11.38
N LEU A 42 13.82 2.56 10.66
CA LEU A 42 14.11 2.74 9.24
C LEU A 42 15.57 3.14 9.02
N GLN A 43 16.10 4.06 9.83
CA GLN A 43 17.48 4.51 9.71
C GLN A 43 18.49 3.36 9.85
N TYR A 44 18.24 2.41 10.75
CA TYR A 44 19.09 1.25 10.94
C TYR A 44 18.91 0.18 9.85
N ASN A 45 17.67 -0.17 9.51
CA ASN A 45 17.38 -1.36 8.69
C ASN A 45 17.42 -1.10 7.18
N VAL A 46 17.11 0.12 6.72
CA VAL A 46 17.05 0.41 5.28
C VAL A 46 18.42 0.22 4.59
N PRO A 47 19.55 0.71 5.13
CA PRO A 47 20.86 0.47 4.50
C PRO A 47 21.23 -1.02 4.40
N ILE A 48 20.87 -1.80 5.42
CA ILE A 48 21.11 -3.25 5.46
C ILE A 48 20.28 -3.95 4.38
N ALA A 49 19.00 -3.59 4.26
CA ALA A 49 18.09 -4.17 3.29
C ALA A 49 18.56 -3.91 1.84
N ILE A 50 19.04 -2.69 1.56
CA ILE A 50 19.59 -2.30 0.26
C ILE A 50 20.88 -3.08 -0.04
N ALA A 51 21.81 -3.15 0.92
CA ALA A 51 23.08 -3.85 0.76
C ALA A 51 22.91 -5.38 0.60
N SER A 52 21.88 -5.95 1.24
CA SER A 52 21.52 -7.36 1.16
C SER A 52 20.80 -7.74 -0.14
N ASN A 53 20.54 -6.76 -1.01
CA ASN A 53 19.89 -6.98 -2.29
C ASN A 53 18.50 -7.62 -2.19
N SER A 54 17.81 -7.42 -1.07
CA SER A 54 16.46 -7.94 -0.87
C SER A 54 15.51 -7.26 -1.86
N GLU A 55 14.69 -8.05 -2.54
CA GLU A 55 13.68 -7.54 -3.49
C GLU A 55 12.71 -6.54 -2.81
N LYS A 56 12.42 -6.74 -1.52
CA LYS A 56 11.63 -5.82 -0.67
C LYS A 56 12.30 -4.47 -0.41
N ALA A 57 13.60 -4.34 -0.63
CA ALA A 57 14.33 -3.08 -0.48
C ALA A 57 14.32 -2.24 -1.78
N ARG A 58 13.88 -2.82 -2.89
CA ARG A 58 13.87 -2.21 -4.23
C ARG A 58 12.47 -1.92 -4.77
N SER A 59 11.42 -2.41 -4.11
CA SER A 59 10.01 -2.32 -4.52
C SER A 59 9.24 -1.25 -3.74
#